data_AF-A0A2G4H2A5-F1
#
_entry.id   AF-A0A2G4H2A5-F1
#
_cell.length_a   1.000
_cell.length_b   1.000
_cell.length_c   1.000
_cell.angle_alpha   90.00
_cell.angle_beta   90.00
_cell.angle_gamma   90.00
#
_symmetry.space_group_name_H-M   'P 1'
#
loop_
_entity.id
_entity.type
_entity.pdbx_description
1 polymer ?
#
loop_
_entity_poly.entity_id
_entity_poly.type
_entity_poly.pdbx_seq_one_letter_code
_entity_poly.pdbx_strand_id
1 'polypeptide(L)'
;MSLADPLVATRPRPTAWRSLGGSLFFHGLLVVLACWVVLRTPNLPPAAKEFVAHAVAGGRSGVPASVHPVQRKPKVALPAKRLVSKSASATLVLPPMKLMMPEAGLAGLSAGQGKGGFGRGQGAFGGNGLGAGLGNRAGFVGRPVMGAFIRAQRVAVYLDCSGSMRSYLPRVEAEIRREFPDADVFRFDGARVVGLDDVVVFGRRFHGNAPRLREGPTQTALETLTPNGRSVQAKVRTACEKGSLGAWMDRLLAESYDALVVFSDFQDGVRLYETKKGEPKMVYSDSSYHKVGGVQKGHTRWQREWLEAFAKAPSGAGPRLYLFTVQKVPQAFLQACVAASGGASTSVSWLKKGGRKASP
;
A
#
# COMPACT_ATOMS: atom_id res chain seq x y z
N MET A 1 32.19 -7.00 83.24
CA MET A 1 32.38 -8.43 82.96
C MET A 1 30.99 -9.02 82.73
N SER A 2 30.56 -9.57 81.60
CA SER A 2 31.18 -9.99 80.34
C SER A 2 30.27 -9.51 79.19
N LEU A 3 30.86 -8.97 78.12
CA LEU A 3 30.17 -8.48 76.93
C LEU A 3 29.74 -9.65 76.04
N ALA A 4 28.59 -9.47 75.39
CA ALA A 4 27.89 -10.41 74.53
C ALA A 4 28.70 -10.87 73.31
N ASP A 5 28.54 -12.15 72.95
CA ASP A 5 29.06 -12.77 71.74
C ASP A 5 28.40 -12.17 70.47
N PRO A 6 29.16 -11.89 69.39
CA PRO A 6 28.58 -11.51 68.11
C PRO A 6 28.11 -12.73 67.31
N LEU A 7 26.89 -12.64 66.79
CA LEU A 7 26.27 -13.59 65.86
C LEU A 7 27.08 -13.71 64.57
N VAL A 8 27.66 -14.89 64.34
CA VAL A 8 28.33 -15.25 63.08
C VAL A 8 27.28 -15.58 62.01
N ALA A 9 27.21 -14.75 60.97
CA ALA A 9 26.39 -15.00 59.80
C ALA A 9 26.95 -16.18 58.97
N THR A 10 26.18 -17.25 58.85
CA THR A 10 26.49 -18.41 57.99
C THR A 10 26.43 -18.03 56.51
N ARG A 11 27.58 -18.09 55.82
CA ARG A 11 27.65 -18.01 54.34
C ARG A 11 27.08 -19.28 53.71
N PRO A 12 26.11 -19.19 52.77
CA PRO A 12 25.62 -20.37 52.04
C PRO A 12 26.70 -20.90 51.08
N ARG A 13 26.91 -22.22 51.10
CA ARG A 13 27.80 -22.95 50.18
C ARG A 13 27.24 -22.94 48.75
N PRO A 14 28.08 -22.89 47.71
CA PRO A 14 27.63 -22.78 46.33
C PRO A 14 27.07 -24.13 45.81
N THR A 15 25.75 -24.20 45.65
CA THR A 15 25.03 -25.25 44.90
C THR A 15 25.05 -24.99 43.38
N ALA A 16 26.12 -24.40 42.85
CA ALA A 16 26.18 -23.92 41.45
C ALA A 16 26.40 -25.04 40.41
N TRP A 17 26.86 -26.23 40.81
CA TRP A 17 27.20 -27.31 39.88
C TRP A 17 26.00 -28.18 39.49
N ARG A 18 24.98 -28.25 40.37
CA ARG A 18 23.75 -29.02 40.10
C ARG A 18 22.84 -28.32 39.07
N SER A 19 22.79 -26.99 39.09
CA SER A 19 21.98 -26.20 38.14
C SER A 19 22.60 -26.16 36.74
N LEU A 20 23.92 -26.08 36.63
CA LEU A 20 24.63 -26.13 35.35
C LEU A 20 24.47 -27.52 34.70
N GLY A 21 24.66 -28.60 35.46
CA GLY A 21 24.47 -29.96 34.96
C GLY A 21 23.04 -30.23 34.48
N GLY A 22 22.03 -29.74 35.21
CA GLY A 22 20.63 -29.82 34.79
C GLY A 22 20.34 -29.07 33.49
N SER A 23 20.92 -27.88 33.32
CA SER A 23 20.74 -27.08 32.11
C SER A 23 21.36 -27.73 30.88
N LEU A 24 22.60 -28.25 30.99
CA LEU A 24 23.25 -28.95 29.89
C LEU A 24 22.53 -30.24 29.51
N PHE A 25 22.04 -31.00 30.50
CA PHE A 25 21.27 -32.22 30.24
C PHE A 25 19.97 -31.91 29.48
N PHE A 26 19.23 -30.87 29.90
CA PHE A 26 17.98 -30.49 29.25
C PHE A 26 18.19 -30.03 27.80
N HIS A 27 19.22 -29.23 27.55
CA HIS A 27 19.54 -28.79 26.19
C HIS A 27 20.04 -29.93 25.32
N GLY A 28 20.86 -30.84 25.87
CA GLY A 28 21.31 -32.05 25.18
C GLY A 28 20.12 -32.93 24.76
N LEU A 29 19.15 -33.10 25.65
CA LEU A 29 17.94 -33.87 25.37
C LEU A 29 17.10 -33.24 24.25
N LEU A 30 16.93 -31.92 24.25
CA LEU A 30 16.20 -31.19 23.19
C LEU A 30 16.85 -31.36 21.82
N VAL A 31 18.19 -31.31 21.75
CA VAL A 31 18.91 -31.48 20.49
C VAL A 31 18.74 -32.90 19.95
N VAL A 32 18.87 -33.92 20.80
CA VAL A 32 18.66 -35.32 20.40
C VAL A 32 17.22 -35.53 19.90
N LEU A 33 16.24 -34.94 20.56
CA LEU A 33 14.83 -35.05 20.20
C LEU A 33 14.54 -34.36 18.86
N ALA A 34 15.13 -33.19 18.61
CA ALA A 34 15.05 -32.50 17.32
C ALA A 34 15.69 -33.31 16.18
N CYS A 35 16.89 -33.86 16.40
CA CYS A 35 17.55 -34.74 15.43
C CYS A 35 16.74 -36.00 15.16
N TRP A 36 16.15 -36.60 16.19
CA TRP A 36 15.27 -37.77 16.03
C TRP A 36 14.07 -37.45 15.14
N VAL A 37 13.41 -36.30 15.34
CA VAL A 37 12.28 -35.87 14.52
C VAL A 37 12.69 -35.70 13.06
N VAL A 38 13.78 -34.98 12.80
CA VAL A 38 14.26 -34.71 11.43
C VAL A 38 14.68 -35.99 10.70
N LEU A 39 15.35 -36.91 11.40
CA LEU A 39 15.82 -38.17 10.80
C LEU A 39 14.69 -39.19 10.61
N ARG A 40 13.59 -39.10 11.37
CA ARG A 40 12.43 -39.98 11.25
C ARG A 40 11.31 -39.42 10.37
N THR A 41 11.36 -38.15 9.98
CA THR A 41 10.44 -37.60 8.98
C THR A 41 10.84 -38.05 7.58
N PRO A 42 10.05 -38.89 6.88
CA PRO A 42 10.33 -39.23 5.49
C PRO A 42 10.24 -37.98 4.61
N ASN A 43 11.27 -37.75 3.77
CA ASN A 43 11.24 -36.75 2.71
C ASN A 43 10.29 -37.23 1.60
N LEU A 44 8.99 -37.12 1.82
CA LEU A 44 8.01 -37.23 0.74
C LEU A 44 8.12 -35.96 -0.10
N PRO A 45 8.33 -36.05 -1.43
CA PRO A 45 8.12 -34.90 -2.29
C PRO A 45 6.70 -34.38 -2.04
N PRO A 46 6.48 -33.05 -2.03
CA PRO A 46 5.16 -32.50 -1.78
C PRO A 46 4.20 -33.13 -2.77
N ALA A 47 3.20 -33.85 -2.25
CA ALA A 47 2.13 -34.40 -3.07
C ALA A 47 1.59 -33.25 -3.92
N ALA A 48 1.54 -33.46 -5.24
CA ALA A 48 0.91 -32.51 -6.13
C ALA A 48 -0.47 -32.19 -5.53
N LYS A 49 -0.68 -30.93 -5.14
CA LYS A 49 -1.94 -30.49 -4.55
C LYS A 49 -3.02 -30.66 -5.61
N GLU A 50 -3.67 -31.82 -5.61
CA GLU A 50 -4.94 -32.00 -6.27
C GLU A 50 -5.92 -31.09 -5.54
N PHE A 51 -6.44 -30.10 -6.28
CA PHE A 51 -7.46 -29.20 -5.79
C PHE A 51 -8.74 -30.00 -5.58
N VAL A 52 -8.95 -30.47 -4.35
CA VAL A 52 -10.25 -30.93 -3.89
C VAL A 52 -10.98 -29.71 -3.35
N ALA A 53 -11.84 -29.12 -4.18
CA ALA A 53 -12.76 -28.08 -3.73
C ALA A 53 -13.85 -28.75 -2.88
N HIS A 54 -13.69 -28.74 -1.56
CA HIS A 54 -14.78 -29.08 -0.65
C HIS A 54 -15.76 -27.91 -0.60
N ALA A 55 -16.84 -27.98 -1.39
CA ALA A 55 -18.01 -27.14 -1.18
C ALA A 55 -18.77 -27.70 0.04
N VAL A 56 -18.56 -27.12 1.22
CA VAL A 56 -19.44 -27.39 2.37
C VAL A 56 -20.67 -26.49 2.21
N ALA A 57 -21.80 -27.11 1.90
CA ALA A 57 -23.09 -26.43 1.82
C ALA A 57 -23.56 -26.03 3.23
N GLY A 58 -23.38 -24.76 3.57
CA GLY A 58 -24.02 -24.15 4.74
C GLY A 58 -25.43 -23.68 4.38
N GLY A 59 -26.42 -24.57 4.49
CA GLY A 59 -27.83 -24.25 4.28
C GLY A 59 -28.74 -25.37 4.82
N ARG A 60 -29.75 -24.97 5.59
CA ARG A 60 -30.64 -25.80 6.42
C ARG A 60 -31.53 -26.74 5.57
N SER A 61 -31.01 -27.89 5.18
CA SER A 61 -31.69 -29.19 4.97
C SER A 61 -30.68 -30.16 4.36
N GLY A 62 -30.50 -31.33 4.98
CA GLY A 62 -29.48 -32.30 4.59
C GLY A 62 -29.79 -32.98 3.26
N VAL A 63 -28.93 -32.78 2.26
CA VAL A 63 -28.82 -33.62 1.07
C VAL A 63 -27.32 -33.83 0.79
N PRO A 64 -26.84 -35.07 0.56
CA PRO A 64 -25.41 -35.33 0.34
C PRO A 64 -24.94 -34.76 -1.01
N ALA A 65 -23.67 -34.33 -1.03
CA ALA A 65 -23.02 -33.65 -2.14
C ALA A 65 -22.97 -34.50 -3.42
N SER A 66 -23.59 -34.02 -4.50
CA SER A 66 -23.39 -34.57 -5.84
C SER A 66 -22.12 -34.00 -6.47
N VAL A 67 -21.16 -34.86 -6.81
CA VAL A 67 -19.91 -34.51 -7.48
C VAL A 67 -20.20 -34.22 -8.96
N HIS A 68 -20.10 -32.96 -9.39
CA HIS A 68 -20.05 -32.62 -10.81
C HIS A 68 -18.59 -32.58 -11.29
N PRO A 69 -18.17 -33.43 -12.25
CA PRO A 69 -16.81 -33.37 -12.78
C PRO A 69 -16.63 -32.10 -13.62
N VAL A 70 -15.74 -31.22 -13.16
CA VAL A 70 -15.30 -30.05 -13.94
C VAL A 70 -14.50 -30.54 -15.14
N GLN A 71 -15.03 -30.33 -16.35
CA GLN A 71 -14.28 -30.59 -17.59
C GLN A 71 -13.00 -29.75 -17.62
N ARG A 72 -11.85 -30.42 -17.67
CA ARG A 72 -10.54 -29.77 -17.83
C ARG A 72 -10.51 -29.06 -19.19
N LYS A 73 -10.19 -27.76 -19.18
CA LYS A 73 -9.90 -27.00 -20.41
C LYS A 73 -8.79 -27.69 -21.20
N PRO A 74 -8.87 -27.78 -22.54
CA PRO A 74 -7.83 -28.41 -23.35
C PRO A 74 -6.52 -27.64 -23.23
N LYS A 75 -5.42 -28.34 -22.93
CA LYS A 75 -4.07 -27.79 -22.98
C LYS A 75 -3.70 -27.56 -24.45
N VAL A 76 -3.48 -26.30 -24.84
CA VAL A 76 -2.89 -25.98 -26.14
C VAL A 76 -1.41 -26.36 -26.08
N ALA A 77 -1.01 -27.37 -26.86
CA ALA A 77 0.39 -27.74 -27.02
C ALA A 77 1.09 -26.68 -27.87
N LEU A 78 2.03 -25.94 -27.28
CA LEU A 78 2.94 -25.08 -28.04
C LEU A 78 4.13 -25.92 -28.54
N PRO A 79 4.40 -25.99 -29.85
CA PRO A 79 5.56 -26.71 -30.35
C PRO A 79 6.84 -25.92 -30.05
N ALA A 80 7.57 -26.30 -29.00
CA ALA A 80 8.91 -25.78 -28.75
C ALA A 80 9.91 -26.44 -29.71
N LYS A 81 10.29 -25.76 -30.79
CA LYS A 81 11.36 -26.23 -31.69
C LYS A 81 12.71 -25.71 -31.17
N ARG A 82 13.55 -26.62 -30.67
CA ARG A 82 14.91 -26.32 -30.19
C ARG A 82 15.82 -26.00 -31.39
N LEU A 83 16.36 -24.79 -31.46
CA LEU A 83 17.39 -24.42 -32.45
C LEU A 83 18.76 -24.82 -31.90
N VAL A 84 19.53 -25.61 -32.65
CA VAL A 84 20.89 -26.00 -32.27
C VAL A 84 21.84 -25.59 -33.41
N SER A 85 22.82 -24.72 -33.09
CA SER A 85 23.90 -24.35 -34.02
C SER A 85 25.06 -25.34 -33.91
N LYS A 86 25.64 -25.75 -35.04
CA LYS A 86 26.80 -26.66 -35.10
C LYS A 86 28.12 -25.97 -35.49
N SER A 87 28.17 -24.63 -35.62
CA SER A 87 29.42 -23.92 -35.89
C SER A 87 29.48 -22.56 -35.20
N ALA A 88 30.70 -22.16 -34.80
CA ALA A 88 30.96 -20.94 -34.04
C ALA A 88 30.76 -19.63 -34.84
N SER A 89 30.54 -19.72 -36.15
CA SER A 89 30.42 -18.56 -37.06
C SER A 89 29.02 -18.38 -37.66
N ALA A 90 28.01 -19.11 -37.20
CA ALA A 90 26.67 -19.06 -37.80
C ALA A 90 25.85 -17.83 -37.33
N THR A 91 25.54 -16.92 -38.25
CA THR A 91 24.56 -15.84 -38.02
C THR A 91 23.15 -16.42 -38.01
N LEU A 92 22.57 -16.60 -36.83
CA LEU A 92 21.19 -17.06 -36.62
C LEU A 92 20.21 -15.89 -36.77
N VAL A 93 19.36 -15.92 -37.81
CA VAL A 93 18.24 -14.97 -37.95
C VAL A 93 16.98 -15.60 -37.35
N LEU A 94 16.29 -14.87 -36.47
CA LEU A 94 15.01 -15.29 -35.91
C LEU A 94 13.93 -15.30 -37.00
N PRO A 95 13.11 -16.36 -37.12
CA PRO A 95 11.97 -16.34 -38.03
C PRO A 95 10.95 -15.27 -37.58
N PRO A 96 10.32 -14.55 -38.52
CA PRO A 96 9.34 -13.51 -38.17
C PRO A 96 8.15 -14.12 -37.43
N MET A 97 7.78 -13.52 -36.30
CA MET A 97 6.62 -13.95 -35.51
C MET A 97 5.33 -13.67 -36.29
N LYS A 98 4.56 -14.72 -36.63
CA LYS A 98 3.17 -14.54 -37.06
C LYS A 98 2.35 -14.06 -35.85
N LEU A 99 1.74 -12.87 -35.97
CA LEU A 99 0.71 -12.40 -35.06
C LEU A 99 -0.48 -13.37 -35.13
N MET A 100 -0.62 -14.26 -34.15
CA MET A 100 -1.88 -14.96 -33.91
C MET A 100 -2.76 -14.05 -33.06
N MET A 101 -3.70 -13.35 -33.70
CA MET A 101 -4.85 -12.77 -33.02
C MET A 101 -5.77 -13.92 -32.59
N PRO A 102 -6.24 -13.96 -31.32
CA PRO A 102 -7.31 -14.87 -30.96
C PRO A 102 -8.62 -14.34 -31.54
N GLU A 103 -9.23 -15.16 -32.40
CA GLU A 103 -10.56 -14.95 -32.96
C GLU A 103 -11.58 -14.79 -31.82
N ALA A 104 -12.29 -13.66 -31.84
CA ALA A 104 -13.31 -13.34 -30.85
C ALA A 104 -14.52 -14.28 -31.01
N GLY A 105 -14.56 -15.32 -30.19
CA GLY A 105 -15.71 -16.22 -30.06
C GLY A 105 -16.85 -15.55 -29.32
N LEU A 106 -17.87 -15.14 -30.08
CA LEU A 106 -19.19 -14.67 -29.69
C LEU A 106 -19.98 -15.75 -28.92
N ALA A 107 -19.62 -16.05 -27.66
CA ALA A 107 -20.25 -17.12 -26.88
C ALA A 107 -20.36 -16.83 -25.36
N GLY A 108 -20.72 -15.59 -25.00
CA GLY A 108 -20.89 -15.21 -23.58
C GLY A 108 -22.11 -14.34 -23.27
N LEU A 109 -22.92 -13.97 -24.27
CA LEU A 109 -24.09 -13.11 -24.08
C LEU A 109 -25.36 -13.94 -23.93
N SER A 110 -25.43 -14.78 -22.89
CA SER A 110 -26.70 -15.36 -22.45
C SER A 110 -26.54 -16.06 -21.11
N ALA A 111 -27.16 -15.46 -20.09
CA ALA A 111 -27.77 -16.09 -18.90
C ALA A 111 -27.30 -15.49 -17.57
N GLY A 112 -28.28 -15.10 -16.74
CA GLY A 112 -28.17 -15.26 -15.30
C GLY A 112 -28.15 -14.00 -14.46
N GLN A 113 -29.32 -13.37 -14.34
CA GLN A 113 -29.65 -12.47 -13.23
C GLN A 113 -29.57 -13.24 -11.91
N GLY A 114 -28.76 -12.77 -10.94
CA GLY A 114 -28.55 -13.44 -9.65
C GLY A 114 -28.15 -12.47 -8.53
N LYS A 115 -29.04 -12.37 -7.55
CA LYS A 115 -29.08 -11.48 -6.38
C LYS A 115 -27.90 -11.69 -5.40
N GLY A 116 -27.35 -10.57 -4.89
CA GLY A 116 -26.98 -10.36 -3.48
C GLY A 116 -25.78 -11.12 -2.88
N GLY A 117 -24.82 -10.38 -2.33
CA GLY A 117 -23.80 -10.96 -1.44
C GLY A 117 -22.67 -9.99 -1.09
N PHE A 118 -22.92 -9.03 -0.21
CA PHE A 118 -21.87 -8.24 0.44
C PHE A 118 -21.10 -9.13 1.43
N GLY A 119 -19.83 -9.39 1.15
CA GLY A 119 -18.91 -10.08 2.06
C GLY A 119 -17.91 -9.11 2.69
N ARG A 120 -18.20 -8.65 3.92
CA ARG A 120 -17.22 -8.05 4.83
C ARG A 120 -16.31 -9.17 5.35
N GLY A 121 -15.01 -9.07 5.08
CA GLY A 121 -13.98 -9.90 5.72
C GLY A 121 -12.89 -9.00 6.31
N GLN A 122 -12.93 -8.76 7.62
CA GLN A 122 -11.77 -8.31 8.38
C GLN A 122 -10.75 -9.44 8.39
N GLY A 123 -9.60 -9.22 7.75
CA GLY A 123 -8.43 -10.08 7.86
C GLY A 123 -7.24 -9.24 8.32
N ALA A 124 -6.86 -9.42 9.58
CA ALA A 124 -5.58 -9.00 10.12
C ALA A 124 -4.43 -9.75 9.41
N PHE A 125 -3.22 -9.19 9.53
CA PHE A 125 -1.94 -9.59 8.93
C PHE A 125 -1.55 -8.87 7.63
N GLY A 126 -0.61 -7.93 7.82
CA GLY A 126 0.19 -7.33 6.78
C GLY A 126 1.08 -8.36 6.10
N GLY A 127 1.13 -8.26 4.77
CA GLY A 127 1.99 -9.04 3.90
C GLY A 127 1.60 -8.72 2.47
N ASN A 128 2.60 -8.46 1.62
CA ASN A 128 2.42 -8.21 0.19
C ASN A 128 1.64 -9.36 -0.47
N GLY A 129 0.32 -9.18 -0.59
CA GLY A 129 -0.60 -10.19 -1.11
C GLY A 129 -1.05 -9.84 -2.52
N LEU A 130 -0.52 -10.58 -3.48
CA LEU A 130 -1.10 -10.75 -4.81
C LEU A 130 -2.60 -11.08 -4.67
N GLY A 131 -3.46 -10.23 -5.24
CA GLY A 131 -4.78 -10.62 -5.71
C GLY A 131 -5.87 -10.80 -4.66
N ALA A 132 -6.26 -9.72 -3.98
CA ALA A 132 -7.66 -9.59 -3.59
C ALA A 132 -8.49 -9.43 -4.87
N GLY A 133 -9.29 -10.45 -5.20
CA GLY A 133 -10.19 -10.46 -6.35
C GLY A 133 -11.21 -9.32 -6.23
N LEU A 134 -10.94 -8.20 -6.90
CA LEU A 134 -11.90 -7.16 -7.21
C LEU A 134 -11.72 -6.80 -8.68
N GLY A 135 -12.83 -6.82 -9.42
CA GLY A 135 -12.91 -6.82 -10.87
C GLY A 135 -11.88 -5.91 -11.56
N ASN A 136 -10.93 -6.53 -12.25
CA ASN A 136 -10.16 -5.83 -13.27
C ASN A 136 -11.13 -5.45 -14.39
N ARG A 137 -11.45 -4.16 -14.53
CA ARG A 137 -11.85 -3.64 -15.83
C ARG A 137 -10.73 -4.01 -16.82
N ALA A 138 -11.10 -4.52 -17.99
CA ALA A 138 -10.16 -4.80 -19.06
C ALA A 138 -9.30 -3.54 -19.32
N GLY A 139 -7.96 -3.67 -19.30
CA GLY A 139 -7.02 -2.58 -19.59
C GLY A 139 -6.27 -1.96 -18.41
N PHE A 140 -6.54 -2.34 -17.15
CA PHE A 140 -5.73 -1.91 -16.00
C PHE A 140 -4.53 -2.84 -15.79
N VAL A 141 -3.49 -2.69 -16.62
CA VAL A 141 -2.20 -3.35 -16.39
C VAL A 141 -1.45 -2.53 -15.33
N GLY A 142 -1.16 -3.15 -14.18
CA GLY A 142 -0.38 -2.49 -13.13
C GLY A 142 1.05 -2.22 -13.60
N ARG A 143 1.51 -0.96 -13.50
CA ARG A 143 2.88 -0.58 -13.84
C ARG A 143 3.75 -0.46 -12.59
N PRO A 144 4.98 -1.00 -12.58
CA PRO A 144 5.82 -1.02 -11.40
C PRO A 144 6.52 0.33 -11.19
N VAL A 145 6.15 1.05 -10.13
CA VAL A 145 6.77 2.33 -9.74
C VAL A 145 7.35 2.17 -8.34
N MET A 146 8.67 2.32 -8.20
CA MET A 146 9.38 2.35 -6.91
C MET A 146 9.01 1.21 -5.93
N GLY A 147 8.74 0.00 -6.45
CA GLY A 147 8.38 -1.16 -5.64
C GLY A 147 6.88 -1.37 -5.40
N ALA A 148 6.02 -0.50 -5.94
CA ALA A 148 4.56 -0.67 -5.95
C ALA A 148 4.04 -0.90 -7.38
N PHE A 149 2.93 -1.63 -7.52
CA PHE A 149 2.22 -1.73 -8.80
C PHE A 149 1.07 -0.74 -8.84
N ILE A 150 1.21 0.32 -9.63
CA ILE A 150 0.16 1.32 -9.83
C ILE A 150 -0.77 0.83 -10.93
N ARG A 151 -2.03 0.59 -10.57
CA ARG A 151 -3.11 0.20 -11.49
C ARG A 151 -3.95 1.42 -11.85
N ALA A 152 -3.61 2.08 -12.95
CA ALA A 152 -4.29 3.28 -13.43
C ALA A 152 -4.02 3.53 -14.92
N GLN A 153 -4.88 4.31 -15.58
CA GLN A 153 -4.57 4.93 -16.87
C GLN A 153 -4.27 6.42 -16.68
N ARG A 154 -5.14 7.14 -15.97
CA ARG A 154 -4.97 8.55 -15.63
C ARG A 154 -4.43 8.71 -14.22
N VAL A 155 -3.21 9.23 -14.09
CA VAL A 155 -2.50 9.37 -12.82
C VAL A 155 -2.28 10.83 -12.50
N ALA A 156 -2.71 11.26 -11.31
CA ALA A 156 -2.31 12.53 -10.71
C ALA A 156 -1.29 12.27 -9.60
N VAL A 157 -0.19 13.02 -9.63
CA VAL A 157 0.91 12.87 -8.68
C VAL A 157 1.03 14.14 -7.86
N TYR A 158 1.04 14.01 -6.54
CA TYR A 158 1.40 15.06 -5.60
C TYR A 158 2.85 14.87 -5.17
N LEU A 159 3.69 15.84 -5.47
CA LEU A 159 5.06 15.93 -4.98
C LEU A 159 5.14 17.01 -3.91
N ASP A 160 5.43 16.59 -2.68
CA ASP A 160 5.78 17.48 -1.58
C ASP A 160 7.12 18.17 -1.88
N CYS A 161 7.08 19.48 -2.07
CA CYS A 161 8.26 20.28 -2.43
C CYS A 161 8.89 21.01 -1.24
N SER A 162 8.57 20.56 -0.02
CA SER A 162 9.22 21.05 1.19
C SER A 162 10.74 20.78 1.17
N GLY A 163 11.47 21.52 2.01
CA GLY A 163 12.93 21.46 2.04
C GLY A 163 13.50 20.06 2.29
N SER A 164 12.81 19.22 3.06
CA SER A 164 13.21 17.83 3.32
C SER A 164 13.05 16.91 2.12
N MET A 165 12.25 17.30 1.13
CA MET A 165 11.88 16.47 -0.02
C MET A 165 12.60 16.85 -1.32
N ARG A 166 13.08 18.10 -1.42
CA ARG A 166 13.58 18.71 -2.66
C ARG A 166 14.66 17.89 -3.38
N SER A 167 15.56 17.23 -2.64
CA SER A 167 16.65 16.43 -3.23
C SER A 167 16.17 15.15 -3.94
N TYR A 168 14.99 14.65 -3.61
CA TYR A 168 14.46 13.41 -4.19
C TYR A 168 13.60 13.65 -5.44
N LEU A 169 13.04 14.85 -5.59
CA LEU A 169 12.01 15.16 -6.61
C LEU A 169 12.43 14.82 -8.04
N PRO A 170 13.63 15.17 -8.53
CA PRO A 170 14.01 14.89 -9.92
C PRO A 170 14.00 13.39 -10.23
N ARG A 171 14.50 12.58 -9.30
CA ARG A 171 14.57 11.12 -9.47
C ARG A 171 13.18 10.49 -9.43
N VAL A 172 12.36 10.92 -8.48
CA VAL A 172 11.00 10.39 -8.29
C VAL A 172 10.14 10.70 -9.51
N GLU A 173 10.21 11.93 -10.01
CA GLU A 173 9.46 12.32 -11.19
C GLU A 173 9.91 11.56 -12.43
N ALA A 174 11.22 11.36 -12.62
CA ALA A 174 11.74 10.56 -13.72
C ALA A 174 11.24 9.11 -13.66
N GLU A 175 11.23 8.49 -12.47
CA GLU A 175 10.71 7.12 -12.31
C GLU A 175 9.21 7.03 -12.56
N ILE A 176 8.41 8.01 -12.12
CA ILE A 176 6.98 8.03 -12.40
C ILE A 176 6.72 8.25 -13.89
N ARG A 177 7.36 9.23 -14.53
CA ARG A 177 7.15 9.53 -15.95
C ARG A 177 7.65 8.43 -16.88
N ARG A 178 8.64 7.64 -16.46
CA ARG A 178 9.06 6.44 -17.21
C ARG A 178 7.91 5.46 -17.37
N GLU A 179 7.16 5.23 -16.30
CA GLU A 179 6.03 4.30 -16.32
C GLU A 179 4.73 4.96 -16.75
N PHE A 180 4.55 6.26 -16.50
CA PHE A 180 3.36 7.04 -16.82
C PHE A 180 3.78 8.39 -17.46
N PRO A 181 4.10 8.39 -18.77
CA PRO A 181 4.55 9.61 -19.46
C PRO A 181 3.57 10.77 -19.37
N ASP A 182 2.27 10.45 -19.36
CA ASP A 182 1.16 11.41 -19.29
C ASP A 182 0.68 11.68 -17.85
N ALA A 183 1.47 11.32 -16.83
CA ALA A 183 1.11 11.62 -15.44
C ALA A 183 1.09 13.14 -15.20
N ASP A 184 0.02 13.64 -14.60
CA ASP A 184 -0.08 15.04 -14.19
C ASP A 184 0.63 15.22 -12.85
N VAL A 185 1.82 15.83 -12.88
CA VAL A 185 2.66 16.02 -11.69
C VAL A 185 2.46 17.40 -11.08
N PHE A 186 1.77 17.42 -9.95
CA PHE A 186 1.49 18.60 -9.15
C PHE A 186 2.53 18.76 -8.03
N ARG A 187 3.06 19.98 -7.87
CA ARG A 187 4.15 20.30 -6.93
C ARG A 187 3.73 21.44 -6.00
N PHE A 188 3.59 21.12 -4.71
CA PHE A 188 3.14 22.05 -3.67
C PHE A 188 3.97 21.91 -2.39
N ASP A 189 4.02 22.96 -1.56
CA ASP A 189 4.81 22.97 -0.32
C ASP A 189 4.10 22.22 0.81
N GLY A 190 4.81 21.25 1.38
CA GLY A 190 4.35 20.40 2.48
C GLY A 190 3.35 19.33 2.05
N ALA A 191 2.99 18.45 2.98
CA ALA A 191 2.02 17.38 2.79
C ALA A 191 1.05 17.29 3.98
N ARG A 192 0.59 18.44 4.47
CA ARG A 192 -0.36 18.53 5.59
C ARG A 192 -1.78 18.23 5.14
N VAL A 193 -2.53 17.53 5.99
CA VAL A 193 -3.99 17.40 5.86
C VAL A 193 -4.62 18.12 7.05
N VAL A 194 -5.38 19.18 6.77
CA VAL A 194 -5.96 20.03 7.82
C VAL A 194 -7.48 19.97 7.74
N GLY A 195 -8.12 19.55 8.82
CA GLY A 195 -9.57 19.64 9.02
C GLY A 195 -9.91 20.80 9.94
N LEU A 196 -11.00 21.52 9.61
CA LEU A 196 -11.67 22.46 10.52
C LEU A 196 -13.10 21.96 10.67
N ASP A 197 -13.46 21.55 11.88
CA ASP A 197 -14.72 20.89 12.19
C ASP A 197 -14.95 19.70 11.22
N ASP A 198 -16.00 19.76 10.42
CA ASP A 198 -16.42 18.70 9.50
C ASP A 198 -15.95 18.89 8.05
N VAL A 199 -15.07 19.86 7.77
CA VAL A 199 -14.56 20.13 6.42
C VAL A 199 -13.03 20.11 6.36
N VAL A 200 -12.49 19.76 5.18
CA VAL A 200 -11.07 19.92 4.88
C VAL A 200 -10.80 21.40 4.59
N VAL A 201 -9.80 21.98 5.24
CA VAL A 201 -9.39 23.39 5.03
C VAL A 201 -8.92 23.58 3.58
N PHE A 202 -9.48 24.60 2.91
CA PHE A 202 -9.37 24.85 1.45
C PHE A 202 -9.84 23.69 0.53
N GLY A 203 -10.53 22.68 1.07
CA GLY A 203 -11.22 21.66 0.29
C GLY A 203 -12.40 22.23 -0.53
N ARG A 204 -13.17 21.34 -1.17
CA ARG A 204 -14.30 21.71 -2.03
C ARG A 204 -15.42 22.44 -1.30
N ARG A 205 -15.67 22.08 -0.05
CA ARG A 205 -16.75 22.63 0.79
C ARG A 205 -16.27 23.62 1.84
N PHE A 206 -15.02 24.04 1.75
CA PHE A 206 -14.45 24.94 2.74
C PHE A 206 -14.91 26.38 2.49
N HIS A 207 -15.49 26.97 3.52
CA HIS A 207 -15.83 28.38 3.58
C HIS A 207 -15.49 28.92 4.97
N GLY A 208 -15.03 30.16 5.05
CA GLY A 208 -14.73 30.84 6.30
C GLY A 208 -13.24 30.99 6.62
N ASN A 209 -12.95 31.24 7.90
CA ASN A 209 -11.62 31.59 8.36
C ASN A 209 -10.77 30.34 8.59
N ALA A 210 -9.70 30.19 7.80
CA ALA A 210 -8.76 29.11 7.96
C ALA A 210 -7.84 29.32 9.18
N PRO A 211 -7.37 28.25 9.84
CA PRO A 211 -6.26 28.37 10.77
C PRO A 211 -5.02 28.94 10.07
N ARG A 212 -4.10 29.55 10.84
CA ARG A 212 -2.82 30.01 10.30
C ARG A 212 -1.97 28.81 9.90
N LEU A 213 -1.73 28.67 8.60
CA LEU A 213 -0.93 27.61 8.00
C LEU A 213 0.27 28.22 7.29
N ARG A 214 1.34 27.44 7.15
CA ARG A 214 2.44 27.78 6.25
C ARG A 214 1.94 27.70 4.82
N GLU A 215 2.15 28.75 4.04
CA GLU A 215 1.79 28.80 2.62
C GLU A 215 3.07 28.82 1.77
N GLY A 216 2.98 28.33 0.54
CA GLY A 216 4.09 28.37 -0.40
C GLY A 216 3.59 28.41 -1.84
N PRO A 217 4.28 29.14 -2.73
CA PRO A 217 3.88 29.19 -4.14
C PRO A 217 3.97 27.80 -4.77
N THR A 218 3.09 27.53 -5.74
CA THR A 218 3.19 26.29 -6.51
C THR A 218 4.51 26.22 -7.28
N GLN A 219 5.08 25.02 -7.35
CA GLN A 219 6.27 24.73 -8.14
C GLN A 219 5.93 23.83 -9.34
N THR A 220 4.64 23.74 -9.67
CA THR A 220 4.10 22.89 -10.74
C THR A 220 4.51 23.45 -12.11
N ALA A 221 5.15 22.61 -12.93
CA ALA A 221 5.58 22.95 -14.28
C ALA A 221 4.41 22.73 -15.27
N LEU A 222 3.71 23.82 -15.62
CA LEU A 222 2.45 23.79 -16.40
C LEU A 222 2.61 23.15 -17.79
N GLU A 223 3.75 23.37 -18.41
CA GLU A 223 4.15 22.84 -19.71
C GLU A 223 4.26 21.32 -19.71
N THR A 224 4.44 20.72 -18.53
CA THR A 224 4.63 19.28 -18.37
C THR A 224 3.34 18.51 -18.05
N LEU A 225 2.24 19.24 -17.83
CA LEU A 225 0.92 18.68 -17.54
C LEU A 225 0.18 18.39 -18.85
N THR A 226 -0.74 17.43 -18.80
CA THR A 226 -1.72 17.19 -19.88
C THR A 226 -2.69 18.38 -19.99
N PRO A 227 -3.48 18.51 -21.08
CA PRO A 227 -4.53 19.53 -21.16
C PRO A 227 -5.52 19.47 -19.99
N ASN A 228 -5.88 18.26 -19.55
CA ASN A 228 -6.72 18.07 -18.36
C ASN A 228 -5.99 18.52 -17.09
N GLY A 229 -4.73 18.11 -16.90
CA GLY A 229 -3.91 18.53 -15.77
C GLY A 229 -3.77 20.04 -15.64
N ARG A 230 -3.61 20.77 -16.76
CA ARG A 230 -3.60 22.24 -16.77
C ARG A 230 -4.94 22.83 -16.31
N SER A 231 -6.07 22.26 -16.76
CA SER A 231 -7.40 22.67 -16.31
C SER A 231 -7.58 22.44 -14.81
N VAL A 232 -7.19 21.26 -14.32
CA VAL A 232 -7.23 20.93 -12.89
C VAL A 232 -6.33 21.87 -12.09
N GLN A 233 -5.10 22.11 -12.54
CA GLN A 233 -4.15 23.00 -11.88
C GLN A 233 -4.72 24.42 -11.73
N ALA A 234 -5.36 24.96 -12.77
CA ALA A 234 -6.01 26.27 -12.70
C ALA A 234 -7.11 26.32 -11.62
N LYS A 235 -7.88 25.24 -11.45
CA LYS A 235 -8.95 25.16 -10.43
C LYS A 235 -8.42 24.99 -9.00
N VAL A 236 -7.32 24.25 -8.82
CA VAL A 236 -6.88 23.81 -7.49
C VAL A 236 -5.70 24.59 -6.93
N ARG A 237 -4.92 25.29 -7.77
CA ARG A 237 -3.65 25.94 -7.39
C ARG A 237 -3.75 26.72 -6.08
N THR A 238 -4.60 27.74 -6.02
CA THR A 238 -4.66 28.64 -4.84
C THR A 238 -5.10 27.89 -3.59
N ALA A 239 -6.00 26.93 -3.72
CA ALA A 239 -6.43 26.10 -2.60
C ALA A 239 -5.30 25.19 -2.10
N CYS A 240 -4.48 24.64 -2.99
CA CYS A 240 -3.37 23.76 -2.66
C CYS A 240 -2.14 24.53 -2.13
N GLU A 241 -1.87 25.74 -2.59
CA GLU A 241 -0.82 26.62 -2.04
C GLU A 241 -1.08 26.91 -0.54
N LYS A 242 -2.35 27.01 -0.14
CA LYS A 242 -2.77 27.29 1.23
C LYS A 242 -3.05 26.05 2.08
N GLY A 243 -3.78 25.08 1.52
CA GLY A 243 -4.26 23.86 2.20
C GLY A 243 -3.44 22.60 1.93
N SER A 244 -2.45 22.66 1.02
CA SER A 244 -1.51 21.56 0.72
C SER A 244 -2.22 20.26 0.35
N LEU A 245 -1.69 19.11 0.78
CA LEU A 245 -2.17 17.78 0.44
C LEU A 245 -3.65 17.58 0.75
N GLY A 246 -4.13 18.11 1.89
CA GLY A 246 -5.54 18.05 2.26
C GLY A 246 -6.45 18.65 1.19
N ALA A 247 -6.17 19.89 0.80
CA ALA A 247 -6.96 20.59 -0.22
C ALA A 247 -6.84 19.93 -1.60
N TRP A 248 -5.64 19.49 -1.98
CA TRP A 248 -5.40 18.78 -3.23
C TRP A 248 -6.22 17.50 -3.30
N MET A 249 -6.11 16.64 -2.29
CA MET A 249 -6.81 15.36 -2.24
C MET A 249 -8.33 15.56 -2.26
N ASP A 250 -8.85 16.47 -1.42
CA ASP A 250 -10.29 16.70 -1.33
C ASP A 250 -10.88 17.17 -2.66
N ARG A 251 -10.14 18.00 -3.40
CA ARG A 251 -10.55 18.52 -4.72
C ARG A 251 -10.42 17.48 -5.83
N LEU A 252 -9.33 16.73 -5.87
CA LEU A 252 -9.09 15.73 -6.90
C LEU A 252 -9.99 14.49 -6.78
N LEU A 253 -10.61 14.25 -5.61
CA LEU A 253 -11.68 13.26 -5.49
C LEU A 253 -12.90 13.55 -6.38
N ALA A 254 -13.04 14.78 -6.91
CA ALA A 254 -14.06 15.13 -7.90
C ALA A 254 -13.58 15.05 -9.36
N GLU A 255 -12.28 14.89 -9.58
CA GLU A 255 -11.68 14.90 -10.90
C GLU A 255 -11.54 13.47 -11.44
N SER A 256 -11.48 13.32 -12.77
CA SER A 256 -11.47 12.01 -13.43
C SER A 256 -10.09 11.34 -13.45
N TYR A 257 -9.47 11.15 -12.29
CA TYR A 257 -8.23 10.38 -12.16
C TYR A 257 -8.51 8.96 -11.66
N ASP A 258 -7.76 7.98 -12.16
CA ASP A 258 -7.87 6.59 -11.72
C ASP A 258 -6.94 6.30 -10.53
N ALA A 259 -5.86 7.08 -10.40
CA ALA A 259 -4.97 7.03 -9.25
C ALA A 259 -4.52 8.40 -8.79
N LEU A 260 -4.47 8.55 -7.47
CA LEU A 260 -3.80 9.64 -6.78
C LEU A 260 -2.53 9.07 -6.15
N VAL A 261 -1.39 9.63 -6.52
CA VAL A 261 -0.07 9.20 -6.03
C VAL A 261 0.52 10.33 -5.20
N VAL A 262 0.95 10.06 -3.98
CA VAL A 262 1.54 11.06 -3.08
C VAL A 262 2.95 10.67 -2.73
N PHE A 263 3.89 11.59 -2.93
CA PHE A 263 5.28 11.46 -2.53
C PHE A 263 5.60 12.51 -1.47
N SER A 264 5.94 12.07 -0.25
CA SER A 264 6.26 12.95 0.88
C SER A 264 7.10 12.20 1.92
N ASP A 265 7.63 12.91 2.91
CA ASP A 265 8.18 12.31 4.12
C ASP A 265 7.12 12.09 5.22
N PHE A 266 5.88 12.58 5.00
CA PHE A 266 4.72 12.52 5.88
C PHE A 266 4.96 13.09 7.30
N GLN A 267 5.90 14.02 7.47
CA GLN A 267 6.14 14.65 8.76
C GLN A 267 5.05 15.66 9.16
N ASP A 268 4.37 16.25 8.19
CA ASP A 268 3.39 17.31 8.39
C ASP A 268 2.11 16.86 9.10
N GLY A 269 1.69 15.62 8.87
CA GLY A 269 0.58 14.98 9.57
C GLY A 269 -0.83 15.45 9.20
N VAL A 270 -1.80 14.85 9.89
CA VAL A 270 -3.19 15.25 9.97
C VAL A 270 -3.35 16.17 11.18
N ARG A 271 -3.99 17.33 10.97
CA ARG A 271 -4.28 18.32 12.01
C ARG A 271 -5.76 18.61 12.01
N LEU A 272 -6.38 18.59 13.18
CA LEU A 272 -7.80 18.90 13.35
C LEU A 272 -7.93 20.13 14.22
N TYR A 273 -8.72 21.06 13.71
CA TYR A 273 -9.12 22.27 14.39
C TYR A 273 -10.61 22.23 14.64
N GLU A 274 -11.03 22.84 15.74
CA GLU A 274 -12.43 23.14 16.03
C GLU A 274 -12.61 24.64 16.07
N THR A 275 -13.75 25.12 15.59
CA THR A 275 -14.12 26.53 15.71
C THR A 275 -14.65 26.79 17.12
N LYS A 276 -13.84 27.40 17.99
CA LYS A 276 -14.27 27.79 19.34
C LYS A 276 -14.33 29.30 19.45
N LYS A 277 -15.53 29.85 19.68
CA LYS A 277 -15.79 31.30 19.74
C LYS A 277 -15.34 32.05 18.47
N GLY A 278 -15.47 31.42 17.30
CA GLY A 278 -15.11 32.01 16.01
C GLY A 278 -13.63 31.89 15.63
N GLU A 279 -12.77 31.37 16.52
CA GLU A 279 -11.35 31.16 16.23
C GLU A 279 -11.02 29.66 16.07
N PRO A 280 -10.29 29.29 15.01
CA PRO A 280 -9.79 27.92 14.84
C PRO A 280 -8.79 27.55 15.94
N LYS A 281 -9.13 26.54 16.75
CA LYS A 281 -8.23 25.99 17.78
C LYS A 281 -7.86 24.55 17.44
N MET A 282 -6.57 24.24 17.41
CA MET A 282 -6.09 22.87 17.19
C MET A 282 -6.46 21.99 18.38
N VAL A 283 -7.15 20.89 18.10
CA VAL A 283 -7.55 19.87 19.09
C VAL A 283 -6.80 18.56 18.93
N TYR A 284 -6.26 18.31 17.72
CA TYR A 284 -5.49 17.12 17.42
C TYR A 284 -4.43 17.39 16.35
N SER A 285 -3.27 16.77 16.50
CA SER A 285 -2.23 16.71 15.47
C SER A 285 -1.34 15.50 15.68
N ASP A 286 -1.13 14.72 14.62
CA ASP A 286 -0.16 13.62 14.59
C ASP A 286 1.14 13.98 13.81
N SER A 287 1.34 15.28 13.55
CA SER A 287 2.56 15.80 12.96
C SER A 287 3.80 15.42 13.77
N SER A 288 4.90 15.14 13.09
CA SER A 288 6.20 14.92 13.74
C SER A 288 6.76 16.18 14.41
N TYR A 289 6.32 17.38 13.99
CA TYR A 289 6.79 18.66 14.54
C TYR A 289 6.00 19.10 15.77
N HIS A 290 4.68 18.90 15.77
CA HIS A 290 3.80 19.32 16.86
C HIS A 290 2.68 18.30 17.05
N LYS A 291 2.79 17.46 18.09
CA LYS A 291 1.77 16.46 18.43
C LYS A 291 0.78 17.02 19.46
N VAL A 292 -0.51 16.83 19.22
CA VAL A 292 -1.61 17.31 20.08
C VAL A 292 -2.71 16.26 20.14
N GLY A 293 -3.39 16.13 21.28
CA GLY A 293 -4.66 15.38 21.37
C GLY A 293 -4.55 13.85 21.48
N GLY A 294 -3.35 13.27 21.53
CA GLY A 294 -3.16 11.84 21.77
C GLY A 294 -3.71 10.96 20.64
N VAL A 295 -4.64 10.05 20.95
CA VAL A 295 -5.31 9.19 19.96
C VAL A 295 -6.64 9.84 19.55
N GLN A 296 -6.83 10.02 18.24
CA GLN A 296 -8.09 10.56 17.71
C GLN A 296 -9.25 9.60 18.03
N LYS A 297 -10.36 10.14 18.58
CA LYS A 297 -11.59 9.39 18.79
C LYS A 297 -12.47 9.47 17.54
N GLY A 298 -12.55 8.38 16.78
CA GLY A 298 -13.41 8.27 15.60
C GLY A 298 -12.94 9.13 14.41
N HIS A 299 -13.81 9.23 13.40
CA HIS A 299 -13.57 10.01 12.19
C HIS A 299 -14.52 11.21 12.14
N THR A 300 -14.04 12.37 11.69
CA THR A 300 -14.87 13.52 11.31
C THR A 300 -15.69 13.20 10.07
N ARG A 301 -16.67 14.05 9.71
CA ARG A 301 -17.46 13.85 8.50
C ARG A 301 -16.60 13.75 7.24
N TRP A 302 -15.69 14.71 7.03
CA TRP A 302 -14.84 14.71 5.83
C TRP A 302 -13.95 13.46 5.74
N GLN A 303 -13.47 12.94 6.88
CA GLN A 303 -12.68 11.71 6.91
C GLN A 303 -13.50 10.50 6.44
N ARG A 304 -14.76 10.38 6.90
CA ARG A 304 -15.67 9.32 6.45
C ARG A 304 -15.96 9.42 4.96
N GLU A 305 -16.21 10.62 4.45
CA GLU A 305 -16.48 10.84 3.04
C GLU A 305 -15.28 10.52 2.14
N TRP A 306 -14.05 10.81 2.59
CA TRP A 306 -12.85 10.37 1.89
C TRP A 306 -12.76 8.85 1.84
N LEU A 307 -12.95 8.17 2.97
CA LEU A 307 -12.95 6.71 3.02
C LEU A 307 -14.00 6.11 2.08
N GLU A 308 -15.20 6.67 2.05
CA GLU A 308 -16.27 6.27 1.13
C GLU A 308 -15.92 6.53 -0.34
N ALA A 309 -15.29 7.67 -0.66
CA ALA A 309 -14.88 8.00 -2.02
C ALA A 309 -13.79 7.03 -2.52
N PHE A 310 -12.79 6.74 -1.68
CA PHE A 310 -11.74 5.78 -1.99
C PHE A 310 -12.28 4.34 -2.08
N ALA A 311 -13.24 3.96 -1.26
CA ALA A 311 -13.87 2.63 -1.31
C ALA A 311 -14.59 2.34 -2.64
N LYS A 312 -14.84 3.34 -3.48
CA LYS A 312 -15.40 3.19 -4.84
C LYS A 312 -14.36 2.81 -5.89
N ALA A 313 -13.07 2.86 -5.57
CA ALA A 313 -12.02 2.55 -6.54
C ALA A 313 -12.06 1.12 -7.11
N PRO A 314 -12.40 0.07 -6.33
CA PRO A 314 -12.49 -1.27 -6.87
C PRO A 314 -13.63 -1.48 -7.87
N SER A 315 -14.71 -0.68 -7.81
CA SER A 315 -15.76 -0.66 -8.83
C SER A 315 -15.45 0.31 -9.98
N GLY A 316 -14.28 0.97 -9.95
CA GLY A 316 -13.84 1.94 -10.95
C GLY A 316 -14.64 3.25 -10.92
N ALA A 317 -15.24 3.58 -9.76
CA ALA A 317 -16.00 4.81 -9.52
C ALA A 317 -15.29 5.77 -8.54
N GLY A 318 -13.99 5.55 -8.30
CA GLY A 318 -13.13 6.41 -7.49
C GLY A 318 -11.65 6.12 -7.77
N PRO A 319 -10.73 6.98 -7.33
CA PRO A 319 -9.31 6.78 -7.57
C PRO A 319 -8.69 5.79 -6.57
N ARG A 320 -7.64 5.08 -6.99
CA ARG A 320 -6.74 4.34 -6.11
C ARG A 320 -5.72 5.27 -5.46
N LEU A 321 -5.46 5.14 -4.16
CA LEU A 321 -4.48 5.96 -3.45
C LEU A 321 -3.15 5.21 -3.28
N TYR A 322 -2.06 5.81 -3.75
CA TYR A 322 -0.71 5.30 -3.55
C TYR A 322 0.13 6.31 -2.77
N LEU A 323 0.79 5.85 -1.70
CA LEU A 323 1.63 6.69 -0.85
C LEU A 323 3.07 6.17 -0.92
N PHE A 324 4.02 7.06 -1.20
CA PHE A 324 5.44 6.77 -1.22
C PHE A 324 6.13 7.63 -0.16
N THR A 325 6.81 6.98 0.79
CA THR A 325 7.47 7.67 1.90
C THR A 325 8.98 7.47 1.91
N VAL A 326 9.73 8.55 2.15
CA VAL A 326 11.18 8.50 2.38
C VAL A 326 11.55 8.36 3.86
N GLN A 327 10.62 8.60 4.80
CA GLN A 327 10.97 8.73 6.22
C GLN A 327 9.91 8.22 7.18
N LYS A 328 8.76 8.88 7.27
CA LYS A 328 7.72 8.50 8.23
C LYS A 328 6.71 7.58 7.59
N VAL A 329 6.27 6.59 8.34
CA VAL A 329 5.07 5.84 8.00
C VAL A 329 3.91 6.85 7.86
N PRO A 330 3.14 6.83 6.76
CA PRO A 330 2.01 7.73 6.60
C PRO A 330 1.00 7.60 7.74
N GLN A 331 0.25 8.66 8.02
CA GLN A 331 -0.72 8.70 9.10
C GLN A 331 -1.76 7.58 8.98
N ALA A 332 -2.24 7.05 10.12
CA ALA A 332 -3.16 5.92 10.16
C ALA A 332 -4.42 6.15 9.31
N PHE A 333 -4.94 7.39 9.32
CA PHE A 333 -6.06 7.78 8.48
C PHE A 333 -5.76 7.68 6.97
N LEU A 334 -4.57 8.12 6.53
CA LEU A 334 -4.16 7.99 5.13
C LEU A 334 -3.95 6.53 4.74
N GLN A 335 -3.43 5.69 5.64
CA GLN A 335 -3.34 4.25 5.40
C GLN A 335 -4.72 3.59 5.27
N ALA A 336 -5.70 4.02 6.07
CA ALA A 336 -7.07 3.55 5.92
C ALA A 336 -7.66 3.93 4.55
N CYS A 337 -7.35 5.12 4.03
CA CYS A 337 -7.72 5.52 2.66
C CYS A 337 -7.05 4.64 1.60
N VAL A 338 -5.75 4.34 1.76
CA VAL A 338 -5.02 3.40 0.88
C VAL A 338 -5.70 2.04 0.87
N ALA A 339 -5.99 1.48 2.03
CA ALA A 339 -6.66 0.19 2.18
C ALA A 339 -8.05 0.18 1.55
N ALA A 340 -8.87 1.20 1.80
CA ALA A 340 -10.20 1.35 1.21
C ALA A 340 -10.15 1.39 -0.32
N SER A 341 -9.15 2.08 -0.88
CA SER A 341 -8.97 2.18 -2.33
C SER A 341 -8.36 0.93 -2.99
N GLY A 342 -7.79 0.02 -2.22
CA GLY A 342 -6.98 -1.09 -2.73
C GLY A 342 -5.70 -0.62 -3.43
N GLY A 343 -5.14 0.52 -3.01
CA GLY A 343 -3.85 1.01 -3.47
C GLY A 343 -2.69 0.43 -2.66
N ALA A 344 -1.58 1.18 -2.54
CA ALA A 344 -0.41 0.73 -1.78
C ALA A 344 0.31 1.87 -1.06
N SER A 345 0.91 1.55 0.09
CA SER A 345 1.79 2.45 0.86
C SER A 345 3.19 1.84 0.89
N THR A 346 4.18 2.54 0.34
CA THR A 346 5.51 2.00 0.06
C THR A 346 6.61 2.87 0.64
N SER A 347 7.55 2.28 1.37
CA SER A 347 8.75 2.96 1.81
C SER A 347 9.81 2.95 0.71
N VAL A 348 10.24 4.14 0.32
CA VAL A 348 11.34 4.40 -0.62
C VAL A 348 12.54 5.01 0.10
N SER A 349 12.71 4.64 1.37
CA SER A 349 13.83 5.10 2.21
C SER A 349 15.22 4.79 1.63
N TRP A 350 15.32 3.84 0.70
CA TRP A 350 16.52 3.56 -0.07
C TRP A 350 16.99 4.76 -0.93
N LEU A 351 16.11 5.71 -1.29
CA LEU A 351 16.48 6.96 -1.95
C LEU A 351 17.45 7.80 -1.13
N LYS A 352 17.39 7.70 0.22
CA LYS A 352 18.36 8.36 1.11
C LYS A 352 19.77 7.78 1.00
N LYS A 353 19.86 6.49 0.68
CA LYS A 353 21.13 5.74 0.58
C LYS A 353 21.78 5.92 -0.79
N GLY A 354 21.01 6.30 -1.81
CA GLY A 354 21.44 6.42 -3.21
C GLY A 354 22.39 7.57 -3.54
N GLY A 355 22.91 8.31 -2.54
CA GLY A 355 23.93 9.34 -2.72
C GLY A 355 25.34 8.82 -3.05
N ARG A 356 25.57 7.50 -2.98
CA ARG A 356 26.78 6.87 -3.53
C ARG A 356 26.41 6.03 -4.74
N LYS A 357 26.83 6.49 -5.92
CA LYS A 357 26.96 5.64 -7.11
C LYS A 357 27.81 4.43 -6.73
N ALA A 358 27.23 3.23 -6.76
CA ALA A 358 28.00 2.07 -7.18
C ALA A 358 27.87 2.05 -8.70
N SER A 359 28.87 2.59 -9.38
CA SER A 359 29.16 2.14 -10.74
C SER A 359 29.89 0.79 -10.64
N PRO A 360 29.72 -0.12 -11.60
CA PRO A 360 30.48 -1.36 -11.67
C PRO A 360 31.99 -1.12 -11.76
#